data_AF-A0A0Q5URM9-F1
#
_entry.id   AF-A0A0Q5URM9-F1
#
_cell.length_a   1.000
_cell.length_b   1.000
_cell.length_c   1.000
_cell.angle_alpha   90.00
_cell.angle_beta   90.00
_cell.angle_gamma   90.00
#
_symmetry.space_group_name_H-M   'P 1'
#
loop_
_entity.id
_entity.type
_entity.pdbx_description
1 polymer ?
#
loop_
_entity_poly.entity_id
_entity_poly.type
_entity_poly.pdbx_seq_one_letter_code
_entity_poly.pdbx_strand_id
1 'polypeptide(L)'
;MNVKTDGIDKVYYELEENPDKVVFLYKYQKKIADKTLQDAGYSEEIVFEMDKNYTDFSFSDKGIQSTKMLFGVFCYCKGKAGYYRVTKGNLVKKGSELQIDMPPIVDNQIITHIKINL
;
A
#
# COMPACT_ATOMS: atom_id res chain seq x y z
N MET A 1 -2.04 11.56 -6.60
CA MET A 1 -1.47 11.14 -5.31
C MET A 1 -0.12 11.81 -5.13
N ASN A 2 0.02 12.59 -4.06
CA ASN A 2 1.23 13.34 -3.75
C ASN A 2 1.86 12.73 -2.49
N VAL A 3 3.00 12.05 -2.64
CA VAL A 3 3.74 11.45 -1.52
C VAL A 3 4.64 12.52 -0.90
N LYS A 4 4.47 12.75 0.39
CA LYS A 4 5.15 13.79 1.16
C LYS A 4 5.86 13.20 2.37
N THR A 5 6.63 14.05 3.04
CA THR A 5 7.34 13.73 4.27
C THR A 5 7.10 14.87 5.25
N ASP A 6 6.72 14.55 6.48
CA ASP A 6 6.41 15.53 7.51
C ASP A 6 7.68 16.07 8.21
N GLY A 7 7.50 16.94 9.21
CA GLY A 7 8.60 17.55 9.94
C GLY A 7 9.39 16.58 10.85
N ILE A 8 9.03 15.30 10.90
CA ILE A 8 9.71 14.24 11.66
C ILE A 8 10.09 13.04 10.76
N ASP A 9 10.27 13.30 9.47
CA ASP A 9 10.69 12.33 8.45
C ASP A 9 9.72 11.14 8.24
N LYS A 10 8.44 11.29 8.61
CA LYS A 10 7.41 10.28 8.35
C LYS A 10 6.75 10.52 7.00
N VAL A 11 6.59 9.43 6.25
CA VAL A 11 5.96 9.45 4.94
C VAL A 11 4.44 9.47 5.10
N TYR A 12 3.78 10.27 4.28
CA TYR A 12 2.33 10.27 4.13
C TYR A 12 1.97 10.60 2.67
N TYR A 13 0.70 10.44 2.32
CA TYR A 13 0.20 10.85 1.01
C TYR A 13 -1.04 11.72 1.14
N GLU A 14 -1.20 12.60 0.16
CA GLU A 14 -2.43 13.33 -0.08
C GLU A 14 -3.02 12.92 -1.43
N LEU A 15 -4.34 12.88 -1.50
CA LEU A 15 -5.07 12.68 -2.74
C LEU A 15 -5.49 14.04 -3.29
N GLU A 16 -5.37 14.17 -4.59
CA GLU A 16 -5.78 15.33 -5.36
C GLU A 16 -6.61 14.80 -6.52
N GLU A 17 -7.69 15.50 -6.85
CA GLU A 17 -8.55 15.11 -7.95
C GLU A 17 -7.77 15.19 -9.26
N ASN A 18 -7.72 14.07 -9.98
CA ASN A 18 -7.08 14.01 -11.28
C ASN A 18 -7.85 13.01 -12.17
N PRO A 19 -8.52 13.47 -13.23
CA PRO A 19 -9.37 12.62 -14.06
C PRO A 19 -8.59 11.58 -14.88
N ASP A 20 -7.27 11.75 -15.03
CA ASP A 20 -6.38 10.88 -15.80
C ASP A 20 -5.65 9.87 -14.91
N LYS A 21 -5.91 9.87 -13.60
CA LYS A 21 -5.29 8.95 -12.64
C LYS A 21 -6.33 8.06 -11.97
N VAL A 22 -5.85 6.92 -11.47
CA VAL A 22 -6.59 6.01 -10.61
C VAL A 22 -5.71 5.62 -9.43
N VAL A 23 -6.32 5.46 -8.26
CA VAL A 23 -5.64 5.03 -7.05
C VAL A 23 -6.19 3.68 -6.63
N PHE A 24 -5.29 2.73 -6.42
CA PHE A 24 -5.61 1.42 -5.86
C PHE A 24 -5.30 1.43 -4.37
N LEU A 25 -6.24 0.92 -3.58
CA LEU A 25 -6.10 0.81 -2.13
C LEU A 25 -6.58 -0.56 -1.69
N TYR A 26 -5.64 -1.40 -1.28
CA TYR A 26 -5.94 -2.69 -0.66
C TYR A 26 -5.72 -2.57 0.84
N LYS A 27 -6.71 -2.94 1.65
CA LYS A 27 -6.60 -2.93 3.12
C LYS A 27 -6.81 -4.32 3.69
N TYR A 28 -5.87 -4.73 4.54
CA TYR A 28 -6.05 -5.83 5.48
C TYR A 28 -6.42 -5.27 6.85
N GLN A 29 -7.46 -5.82 7.46
CA GLN A 29 -7.84 -5.48 8.83
C GLN A 29 -7.99 -6.76 9.63
N LYS A 30 -7.22 -6.88 10.71
CA LYS A 30 -7.35 -8.00 11.64
C LYS A 30 -8.70 -7.86 12.37
N LYS A 31 -9.53 -8.91 12.32
CA LYS A 31 -10.78 -8.94 13.08
C LYS A 31 -10.48 -8.87 14.58
N ILE A 32 -11.06 -7.89 15.26
CA ILE A 32 -11.03 -7.78 16.72
C ILE A 32 -12.30 -8.46 17.24
N ALA A 33 -12.15 -9.44 18.14
CA ALA A 33 -13.28 -10.15 18.73
C ALA A 33 -14.09 -9.24 19.69
N ASP A 34 -13.38 -8.39 20.44
CA ASP A 34 -13.98 -7.42 21.34
C ASP A 34 -14.15 -6.06 20.64
N LYS A 35 -15.40 -5.70 20.36
CA LYS A 35 -15.76 -4.45 19.68
C LYS A 35 -15.67 -3.22 20.59
N THR A 36 -15.44 -3.40 21.90
CA THR A 36 -15.29 -2.29 22.85
C THR A 36 -13.89 -1.68 22.82
N LEU A 37 -12.90 -2.40 22.29
CA LEU A 37 -11.52 -1.94 22.14
C LEU A 37 -11.31 -1.26 20.78
N GLN A 38 -11.51 0.06 20.71
CA GLN A 38 -11.38 0.82 19.47
C GLN A 38 -9.93 0.87 18.92
N ASP A 39 -8.93 0.85 19.81
CA ASP A 39 -7.51 0.97 19.45
C ASP A 39 -6.75 -0.38 19.37
N ALA A 40 -7.44 -1.51 19.53
CA ALA A 40 -6.81 -2.85 19.48
C ALA A 40 -6.57 -3.36 18.05
N GLY A 41 -6.87 -2.55 17.03
CA GLY A 41 -6.79 -2.94 15.63
C GLY A 41 -5.37 -3.01 15.11
N TYR A 42 -5.07 -4.10 14.40
CA TYR A 42 -3.94 -4.15 13.47
C TYR A 42 -4.49 -4.08 12.05
N SER A 43 -4.01 -3.13 11.27
CA SER A 43 -4.32 -3.04 9.86
C SER A 43 -3.10 -2.70 9.03
N GLU A 44 -3.12 -3.17 7.80
CA GLU A 44 -2.11 -2.91 6.81
C GLU A 44 -2.79 -2.44 5.54
N GLU A 45 -2.10 -1.62 4.75
CA GLU A 45 -2.57 -1.27 3.43
C GLU A 45 -1.45 -1.19 2.40
N ILE A 46 -1.82 -1.43 1.16
CA ILE A 46 -1.00 -1.04 0.00
C ILE A 46 -1.79 0.00 -0.77
N VAL A 47 -1.13 1.11 -1.09
CA VAL A 47 -1.69 2.17 -1.92
C VAL A 47 -0.72 2.52 -3.04
N PHE A 48 -1.22 2.68 -4.26
CA PHE A 48 -0.44 3.15 -5.40
C PHE A 48 -1.32 3.85 -6.43
N GLU A 49 -0.70 4.66 -7.30
CA GLU A 49 -1.37 5.42 -8.34
C GLU A 49 -0.93 4.96 -9.74
N MET A 50 -1.86 4.90 -10.67
CA MET A 50 -1.64 4.59 -12.08
C MET A 50 -2.32 5.61 -12.99
N ASP A 51 -1.92 5.67 -14.26
CA ASP A 51 -2.72 6.31 -15.31
C ASP A 51 -4.03 5.58 -15.48
N LYS A 52 -5.16 6.29 -15.59
CA LYS A 52 -6.52 5.71 -15.69
C LYS A 52 -6.70 4.77 -16.88
N ASN A 53 -5.96 5.00 -17.97
CA ASN A 53 -6.02 4.19 -19.20
C ASN A 53 -5.02 3.03 -19.20
N TYR A 54 -4.61 2.55 -18.01
CA TYR A 54 -3.75 1.39 -17.86
C TYR A 54 -4.37 0.14 -18.49
N THR A 55 -3.56 -0.68 -19.16
CA THR A 55 -3.94 -2.00 -19.64
C THR A 55 -3.26 -3.05 -18.77
N ASP A 56 -2.38 -3.87 -19.34
CA ASP A 56 -1.54 -4.80 -18.60
C ASP A 56 -0.20 -4.14 -18.30
N PHE A 57 0.33 -4.38 -17.11
CA PHE A 57 1.58 -3.79 -16.66
C PHE A 57 2.37 -4.76 -15.79
N SER A 58 3.68 -4.55 -15.75
CA SER A 58 4.59 -5.32 -14.91
C SER A 58 5.72 -4.41 -14.46
N PHE A 59 5.75 -4.10 -13.18
CA PHE A 59 6.82 -3.33 -12.54
C PHE A 59 7.55 -4.22 -11.55
N SER A 60 8.88 -4.17 -11.56
CA SER A 60 9.72 -4.85 -10.58
C SER A 60 10.69 -3.87 -9.93
N ASP A 61 10.97 -4.11 -8.66
CA ASP A 61 11.93 -3.37 -7.84
C ASP A 61 11.85 -1.85 -7.99
N LYS A 62 12.89 -1.23 -8.57
CA LYS A 62 12.94 0.22 -8.79
C LYS A 62 11.80 0.72 -9.67
N GLY A 63 11.29 -0.10 -10.59
CA GLY A 63 10.16 0.24 -11.45
C GLY A 63 8.87 0.51 -10.67
N ILE A 64 8.69 -0.13 -9.51
CA ILE A 64 7.51 0.08 -8.64
C ILE A 64 7.44 1.53 -8.14
N GLN A 65 8.59 2.20 -7.98
CA GLN A 65 8.60 3.58 -7.49
C GLN A 65 7.88 4.57 -8.42
N SER A 66 7.74 4.23 -9.71
CA SER A 66 6.97 5.03 -10.67
C SER A 66 5.47 5.11 -10.33
N THR A 67 4.93 4.12 -9.61
CA THR A 67 3.53 4.07 -9.17
C THR A 67 3.33 4.73 -7.80
N LYS A 68 4.41 5.24 -7.20
CA LYS A 68 4.45 5.87 -5.88
C LYS A 68 3.94 4.92 -4.77
N MET A 69 4.11 3.61 -4.94
CA MET A 69 3.56 2.62 -4.02
C MET A 69 4.04 2.81 -2.57
N LEU A 70 3.08 2.83 -1.65
CA LEU A 70 3.31 2.85 -0.22
C LEU A 70 2.68 1.62 0.44
N PHE A 71 3.37 1.13 1.47
CA PHE A 71 2.87 0.15 2.41
C PHE A 71 2.60 0.85 3.75
N GLY A 72 1.37 0.80 4.22
CA GLY A 72 0.95 1.40 5.49
C GLY A 72 0.75 0.35 6.57
N VAL A 73 1.21 0.66 7.79
CA VAL A 73 0.96 -0.14 8.99
C VAL A 73 0.26 0.75 10.02
N PHE A 74 -0.90 0.31 10.49
CA PHE A 74 -1.63 1.01 11.54
C PHE A 74 -1.90 0.05 12.70
N CYS A 75 -1.25 0.36 13.81
CA CYS A 75 -1.41 -0.31 15.09
C CYS A 75 -0.90 0.62 16.19
N TYR A 76 -1.23 0.32 17.45
CA TYR A 76 -0.69 1.01 18.62
C TYR A 76 0.80 0.68 18.90
N CYS A 77 1.54 0.17 17.90
CA CYS A 77 2.94 -0.20 18.03
C CYS A 77 3.83 1.05 17.89
N LYS A 78 4.51 1.46 18.97
CA LYS A 78 5.47 2.57 18.92
C LYS A 78 6.59 2.28 17.90
N GLY A 79 6.85 3.24 17.02
CA GLY A 79 7.97 3.20 16.06
C GLY A 79 7.70 2.47 14.73
N LYS A 80 6.67 1.60 14.67
CA LYS A 80 6.32 0.82 13.46
C LYS A 80 5.14 1.41 12.67
N ALA A 81 4.24 2.15 13.33
CA ALA A 81 3.09 2.72 12.64
C ALA A 81 3.51 3.81 11.65
N GLY A 82 2.89 3.80 10.47
CA GLY A 82 3.13 4.77 9.40
C GLY A 82 3.25 4.14 8.01
N TYR A 83 3.59 4.98 7.04
CA TYR A 83 3.83 4.55 5.65
C TYR A 83 5.30 4.34 5.36
N TYR A 84 5.56 3.36 4.50
CA TYR A 84 6.86 2.98 4.01
C TYR A 84 6.84 2.95 2.48
N ARG A 85 7.89 3.45 1.84
CA ARG A 85 8.04 3.36 0.38
C ARG A 85 8.35 1.92 -0.01
N VAL A 86 7.62 1.38 -0.98
CA VAL A 86 7.91 0.05 -1.52
C VAL A 86 8.95 0.20 -2.64
N THR A 87 10.17 -0.30 -2.39
CA THR A 87 11.29 -0.16 -3.33
C THR A 87 11.74 -1.48 -3.97
N LYS A 88 11.16 -2.61 -3.54
CA LYS A 88 11.49 -3.97 -3.96
C LYS A 88 10.21 -4.79 -4.09
N GLY A 89 10.21 -5.75 -5.00
CA GLY A 89 9.06 -6.64 -5.24
C GLY A 89 8.56 -6.62 -6.68
N ASN A 90 7.33 -7.08 -6.89
CA ASN A 90 6.65 -7.09 -8.18
C ASN A 90 5.22 -6.56 -8.07
N LEU A 91 4.81 -5.77 -9.06
CA LEU A 91 3.43 -5.31 -9.27
C LEU A 91 3.05 -5.67 -10.69
N VAL A 92 2.12 -6.61 -10.85
CA VAL A 92 1.74 -7.16 -12.16
C VAL A 92 0.23 -7.14 -12.30
N LYS A 93 -0.25 -6.62 -13.43
CA LYS A 93 -1.63 -6.80 -13.87
C LYS A 93 -1.67 -7.51 -15.22
N LYS A 94 -2.47 -8.56 -15.31
CA LYS A 94 -2.78 -9.29 -16.55
C LYS A 94 -4.26 -9.58 -16.65
N GLY A 95 -4.92 -9.03 -17.66
CA GLY A 95 -6.39 -9.13 -17.78
C GLY A 95 -7.07 -8.49 -16.57
N SER A 96 -7.92 -9.23 -15.86
CA SER A 96 -8.54 -8.76 -14.61
C SER A 96 -7.73 -9.12 -13.36
N GLU A 97 -6.63 -9.87 -13.48
CA GLU A 97 -5.81 -10.26 -12.33
C GLU A 97 -4.79 -9.17 -11.99
N LEU A 98 -4.75 -8.77 -10.72
CA LEU A 98 -3.71 -7.93 -10.13
C LEU A 98 -2.96 -8.75 -9.07
N GLN A 99 -1.64 -8.79 -9.20
CA GLN A 99 -0.73 -9.44 -8.27
C GLN A 99 0.29 -8.45 -7.74
N ILE A 100 0.53 -8.50 -6.43
CA ILE A 100 1.55 -7.71 -5.73
C ILE A 100 2.37 -8.66 -4.86
N ASP A 101 3.68 -8.64 -5.06
CA ASP A 101 4.66 -9.36 -4.25
C ASP A 101 5.62 -8.35 -3.66
N MET A 102 5.84 -8.37 -2.35
CA MET A 102 6.87 -7.54 -1.73
C MET A 102 7.54 -8.26 -0.55
N PRO A 103 8.86 -8.08 -0.36
CA PRO A 103 9.51 -8.56 0.84
C PRO A 103 8.94 -7.83 2.07
N PRO A 104 9.08 -8.42 3.28
CA PRO A 104 8.77 -7.72 4.51
C PRO A 104 9.56 -6.42 4.63
N ILE A 105 8.85 -5.31 4.84
CA ILE A 105 9.40 -3.97 5.08
C ILE A 105 9.49 -3.69 6.59
N VAL A 106 8.59 -4.33 7.36
CA VAL A 106 8.52 -4.24 8.82
C VAL A 106 8.36 -5.63 9.43
N ASP A 107 8.73 -5.77 10.70
CA ASP A 107 8.53 -7.02 11.44
C ASP A 107 7.06 -7.39 11.55
N ASN A 108 6.71 -8.67 11.43
CA ASN A 108 5.32 -9.17 11.51
C ASN A 108 4.37 -8.57 10.46
N GLN A 109 4.88 -8.19 9.29
CA GLN A 109 4.07 -7.85 8.12
C GLN A 109 3.24 -9.06 7.66
N ILE A 110 1.95 -8.84 7.43
CA ILE A 110 1.00 -9.87 6.97
C ILE A 110 0.91 -9.88 5.45
N ILE A 111 0.74 -8.71 4.85
CA ILE A 111 0.68 -8.55 3.40
C ILE A 111 2.09 -8.69 2.83
N THR A 112 2.44 -9.85 2.29
CA THR A 112 3.65 -10.04 1.48
C THR A 112 3.33 -10.44 0.04
N HIS A 113 2.14 -11.00 -0.16
CA HIS A 113 1.61 -11.41 -1.46
C HIS A 113 0.12 -11.09 -1.52
N ILE A 114 -0.31 -10.47 -2.61
CA ILE A 114 -1.72 -10.22 -2.94
C ILE A 114 -1.95 -10.76 -4.34
N LYS A 115 -3.07 -11.46 -4.53
CA LYS A 115 -3.61 -11.82 -5.84
C LYS A 115 -5.12 -11.61 -5.81
N ILE A 116 -5.62 -10.66 -6.61
CA ILE A 116 -7.03 -10.27 -6.66
C ILE A 116 -7.52 -10.15 -8.09
N ASN A 117 -8.83 -10.30 -8.27
CA ASN A 117 -9.52 -10.09 -9.54
C ASN A 117 -10.25 -8.73 -9.45
N LEU A 118 -9.96 -7.82 -10.38
CA LEU A 118 -10.50 -6.44 -10.45
C LEU A 118 -11.84 -6.38 -11.19
#